data_AF-A0A835LLZ0-F1
#
_entry.id   AF-A0A835LLZ0-F1
#
_cell.length_a   1.000
_cell.length_b   1.000
_cell.length_c   1.000
_cell.angle_alpha   90.00
_cell.angle_beta   90.00
_cell.angle_gamma   90.00
#
_symmetry.space_group_name_H-M   'P 1'
#
loop_
_entity.id
_entity.type
_entity.pdbx_description
1 polymer ?
#
loop_
_entity_poly.entity_id
_entity_poly.type
_entity_poly.pdbx_seq_one_letter_code
_entity_poly.pdbx_strand_id
1 'polypeptide(L)'
;MMARVGRNRPLLVTGTDRGVSLPTEGHKEVDEVAAKLQKYCVDKPVECPLIFGEWDVVYCSVPTSPGGGYRSALGRVVFKTKEMIQVVEAPDVVKNKVSFSAFGFLDGEVSLKGKLKVLDDKWIQVIFEPPELKVGALEFQYGGESEVKLEITYVDEKIRLGKGSRGSLFVFQRC
;
A
#
# COMPACT_ATOMS: atom_id res chain seq x y z
N MET A 1 26.13 -5.79 -34.23
CA MET A 1 24.86 -6.41 -34.64
C MET A 1 24.22 -7.05 -33.40
N MET A 2 23.02 -6.59 -33.08
CA MET A 2 21.97 -7.24 -32.27
C MET A 2 22.15 -7.31 -30.74
N ALA A 3 21.35 -6.46 -30.09
CA ALA A 3 21.03 -6.44 -28.68
C ALA A 3 20.34 -7.74 -28.23
N ARG A 4 20.63 -8.18 -26.99
CA ARG A 4 19.73 -9.05 -26.24
C ARG A 4 18.91 -8.18 -25.28
N VAL A 5 17.75 -7.77 -25.77
CA VAL A 5 16.61 -7.34 -24.97
C VAL A 5 16.00 -8.59 -24.34
N GLY A 6 15.58 -8.49 -23.07
CA GLY A 6 14.71 -9.50 -22.45
C GLY A 6 15.23 -10.10 -21.15
N ARG A 7 15.35 -9.31 -20.09
CA ARG A 7 15.08 -9.81 -18.74
C ARG A 7 14.01 -8.91 -18.16
N ASN A 8 12.80 -9.45 -18.01
CA ASN A 8 11.76 -8.91 -17.13
C ASN A 8 12.44 -8.57 -15.81
N ARG A 9 12.66 -7.29 -15.53
CA ARG A 9 12.98 -6.88 -14.17
C ARG A 9 11.68 -7.06 -13.39
N PRO A 10 11.58 -8.03 -12.46
CA PRO A 10 10.52 -7.93 -11.46
C PRO A 10 10.66 -6.53 -10.84
N LEU A 11 9.54 -5.86 -10.55
CA LEU A 11 9.54 -4.52 -9.95
C LEU A 11 10.60 -4.49 -8.83
N LEU A 12 11.34 -3.38 -8.68
CA LEU A 12 12.46 -3.22 -7.74
C LEU A 12 12.19 -3.75 -6.31
N VAL A 13 10.91 -3.88 -5.97
CA VAL A 13 10.38 -4.24 -4.66
C VAL A 13 9.78 -5.64 -4.59
N THR A 14 9.66 -6.37 -5.70
CA THR A 14 9.07 -7.72 -5.72
C THR A 14 9.92 -8.69 -4.89
N GLY A 15 9.25 -9.50 -4.05
CA GLY A 15 9.93 -10.49 -3.21
C GLY A 15 10.64 -9.92 -1.97
N THR A 16 10.48 -8.62 -1.70
CA THR A 16 11.16 -7.94 -0.58
C THR A 16 10.36 -7.91 0.72
N ASP A 17 9.27 -8.68 0.80
CA ASP A 17 8.24 -8.53 1.85
C ASP A 17 7.80 -7.06 2.02
N ARG A 18 7.43 -6.47 0.87
CA ARG A 18 6.92 -5.10 0.78
C ARG A 18 7.91 -4.06 1.32
N GLY A 19 9.20 -4.27 1.05
CA GLY A 19 10.31 -3.41 1.46
C GLY A 19 11.04 -3.84 2.73
N VAL A 20 10.58 -4.86 3.47
CA VAL A 20 11.23 -5.28 4.74
C VAL A 20 12.64 -5.83 4.55
N SER A 21 12.84 -6.65 3.52
CA SER A 21 14.14 -7.26 3.23
C SER A 21 14.93 -6.50 2.16
N LEU A 22 14.48 -5.31 1.77
CA LEU A 22 15.16 -4.48 0.79
C LEU A 22 16.36 -3.80 1.49
N PRO A 23 17.59 -3.85 0.93
CA PRO A 23 18.73 -3.16 1.52
C PRO A 23 18.60 -1.64 1.35
N THR A 24 19.35 -0.87 2.13
CA THR A 24 19.39 0.60 2.09
C THR A 24 19.55 1.15 0.67
N GLU A 25 20.39 0.51 -0.14
CA GLU A 25 20.67 0.95 -1.51
C GLU A 25 19.47 0.70 -2.43
N GLY A 26 18.72 -0.37 -2.18
CA GLY A 26 17.45 -0.62 -2.87
C GLY A 26 16.39 0.41 -2.47
N HIS A 27 16.31 0.80 -1.20
CA HIS A 27 15.40 1.88 -0.77
C HIS A 27 15.72 3.20 -1.48
N LYS A 28 17.00 3.56 -1.59
CA LYS A 28 17.44 4.75 -2.34
C LYS A 28 17.05 4.67 -3.81
N GLU A 29 17.23 3.52 -4.46
CA GLU A 29 16.83 3.34 -5.85
C GLU A 29 15.31 3.52 -6.05
N VAL A 30 14.50 2.97 -5.14
CA VAL A 30 13.03 3.16 -5.17
C VAL A 30 12.66 4.64 -5.00
N ASP A 31 13.29 5.34 -4.06
CA ASP A 31 13.06 6.77 -3.84
C ASP A 31 13.45 7.61 -5.07
N GLU A 32 14.59 7.32 -5.70
CA GLU A 32 15.05 8.00 -6.91
C GLU A 32 14.09 7.79 -8.10
N VAL A 33 13.61 6.56 -8.28
CA VAL A 33 12.66 6.23 -9.35
C VAL A 33 11.31 6.90 -9.08
N ALA A 34 10.82 6.88 -7.85
CA ALA A 34 9.58 7.56 -7.46
C ALA A 34 9.66 9.07 -7.72
N ALA A 35 10.79 9.71 -7.36
CA ALA A 35 11.02 11.14 -7.62
C ALA A 35 11.08 11.47 -9.13
N LYS A 36 11.61 10.56 -9.96
CA LYS A 36 11.60 10.72 -11.42
C LYS A 36 10.19 10.58 -11.99
N LEU A 37 9.39 9.62 -11.50
CA LEU A 37 8.02 9.38 -11.96
C LEU A 37 7.08 10.55 -11.60
N GLN A 38 7.30 11.22 -10.47
CA GLN A 38 6.50 12.37 -10.06
C GLN A 38 6.45 13.48 -11.12
N LYS A 39 7.51 13.64 -11.94
CA LYS A 39 7.57 14.63 -13.04
C LYS A 39 6.58 14.35 -14.18
N TYR A 40 6.05 13.13 -14.24
CA TYR A 40 5.10 12.67 -15.25
C TYR A 40 3.69 12.48 -14.67
N CYS A 41 3.46 12.87 -13.41
CA CYS A 41 2.12 12.82 -12.83
C CYS A 41 1.24 13.89 -13.47
N VAL A 42 -0.07 13.61 -13.54
CA VAL A 42 -1.08 14.62 -13.86
C VAL A 42 -1.11 15.74 -12.81
N ASP A 43 -1.57 16.94 -13.16
CA ASP A 43 -1.53 18.09 -12.26
C ASP A 43 -2.38 17.89 -10.99
N LYS A 44 -3.58 17.31 -11.17
CA LYS A 44 -4.57 17.04 -10.11
C LYS A 44 -4.88 15.54 -10.00
N PRO A 45 -3.96 14.73 -9.45
CA PRO A 45 -4.14 13.28 -9.39
C PRO A 45 -5.36 12.85 -8.56
N VAL A 46 -5.85 13.67 -7.63
CA VAL A 46 -7.07 13.39 -6.87
C VAL A 46 -8.35 13.39 -7.72
N GLU A 47 -8.34 14.08 -8.86
CA GLU A 47 -9.45 14.12 -9.83
C GLU A 47 -9.29 13.02 -10.91
N CYS A 48 -8.15 12.31 -10.94
CA CYS A 48 -7.86 11.31 -11.95
C CYS A 48 -8.65 10.02 -11.69
N PRO A 49 -9.47 9.52 -12.64
CA PRO A 49 -10.25 8.30 -12.44
C PRO A 49 -9.38 7.05 -12.23
N LEU A 50 -8.10 7.11 -12.62
CA LEU A 50 -7.18 6.00 -12.43
C LEU A 50 -6.93 5.69 -10.95
N ILE A 51 -7.19 6.61 -10.01
CA ILE A 51 -7.05 6.30 -8.57
C ILE A 51 -8.01 5.19 -8.12
N PHE A 52 -9.18 5.05 -8.77
CA PHE A 52 -10.19 4.05 -8.44
C PHE A 52 -9.80 2.68 -8.97
N GLY A 53 -9.95 1.65 -8.15
CA GLY A 53 -9.65 0.27 -8.47
C GLY A 53 -8.98 -0.48 -7.31
N GLU A 54 -8.53 -1.69 -7.60
CA GLU A 54 -7.82 -2.55 -6.66
C GLU A 54 -6.31 -2.38 -6.81
N TRP A 55 -5.62 -2.27 -5.68
CA TRP A 55 -4.21 -1.94 -5.59
C TRP A 55 -3.49 -2.81 -4.56
N ASP A 56 -2.51 -3.60 -4.98
CA ASP A 56 -1.59 -4.31 -4.09
C ASP A 56 -0.50 -3.37 -3.58
N VAL A 57 -0.29 -3.32 -2.26
CA VAL A 57 0.70 -2.44 -1.61
C VAL A 57 2.09 -3.08 -1.66
N VAL A 58 2.68 -3.16 -2.84
CA VAL A 58 3.91 -3.92 -3.09
C VAL A 58 5.16 -3.37 -2.40
N TYR A 59 5.12 -2.15 -1.86
CA TYR A 59 6.21 -1.57 -1.07
C TYR A 59 5.75 -0.47 -0.12
N CYS A 60 6.38 -0.43 1.06
CA CYS A 60 6.45 0.77 1.88
C CYS A 60 7.85 0.97 2.48
N SER A 61 8.37 2.20 2.43
CA SER A 61 9.68 2.52 3.01
C SER A 61 9.71 2.38 4.54
N VAL A 62 8.55 2.44 5.19
CA VAL A 62 8.38 2.19 6.63
C VAL A 62 7.40 1.03 6.81
N PRO A 63 7.88 -0.21 7.03
CA PRO A 63 7.04 -1.41 6.99
C PRO A 63 5.82 -1.45 7.90
N THR A 64 5.83 -0.70 9.01
CA THR A 64 4.72 -0.60 9.98
C THR A 64 3.68 0.44 9.59
N SER A 65 3.95 1.30 8.60
CA SER A 65 2.99 2.29 8.13
C SER A 65 1.75 1.62 7.51
N PRO A 66 1.87 0.62 6.62
CA PRO A 66 0.75 -0.22 6.27
C PRO A 66 0.63 -1.39 7.26
N GLY A 67 -0.58 -1.74 7.68
CA GLY A 67 -0.84 -2.91 8.54
C GLY A 67 -0.45 -2.77 10.02
N GLY A 68 0.09 -1.62 10.44
CA GLY A 68 0.27 -1.28 11.86
C GLY A 68 1.09 -2.30 12.66
N GLY A 69 0.62 -2.63 13.86
CA GLY A 69 1.29 -3.56 14.78
C GLY A 69 1.51 -4.97 14.22
N TYR A 70 0.64 -5.44 13.31
CA TYR A 70 0.78 -6.75 12.63
C TYR A 70 2.03 -6.82 11.77
N ARG A 71 2.48 -5.66 11.28
CA ARG A 71 3.69 -5.51 10.46
C ARG A 71 4.92 -5.07 11.27
N SER A 72 4.84 -5.04 12.59
CA SER A 72 6.00 -4.83 13.47
C SER A 72 7.01 -5.98 13.37
N ALA A 73 8.22 -5.81 13.92
CA ALA A 73 9.23 -6.87 13.90
C ALA A 73 8.73 -8.17 14.51
N LEU A 74 8.08 -8.12 15.68
CA LEU A 74 7.45 -9.27 16.33
C LEU A 74 6.17 -9.71 15.60
N GLY A 75 5.37 -8.74 15.14
CA GLY A 75 4.14 -9.00 14.39
C GLY A 75 4.41 -9.87 13.15
N ARG A 76 5.44 -9.57 12.36
CA ARG A 76 5.78 -10.34 11.15
C ARG A 76 6.26 -11.76 11.42
N VAL A 77 6.79 -12.04 12.61
CA VAL A 77 7.17 -13.40 13.02
C VAL A 77 5.93 -14.24 13.29
N VAL A 78 4.90 -13.64 13.89
CA VAL A 78 3.64 -14.32 14.25
C VAL A 78 2.65 -14.35 13.09
N PHE A 79 2.56 -13.24 12.34
CA PHE A 79 1.59 -12.99 11.28
C PHE A 79 2.32 -12.82 9.94
N LYS A 80 2.45 -13.92 9.20
CA LYS A 80 3.04 -13.89 7.86
C LYS A 80 2.05 -13.27 6.90
N THR A 81 2.33 -12.05 6.41
CA THR A 81 1.49 -11.37 5.42
C THR A 81 1.47 -12.16 4.11
N LYS A 82 0.26 -12.41 3.58
CA LYS A 82 0.03 -13.01 2.26
C LYS A 82 -0.36 -11.92 1.25
N GLU A 83 -1.36 -11.12 1.61
CA GLU A 83 -1.92 -10.07 0.76
C GLU A 83 -2.01 -8.76 1.54
N MET A 84 -1.90 -7.64 0.81
CA MET A 84 -2.12 -6.30 1.34
C MET A 84 -2.72 -5.45 0.23
N ILE A 85 -4.05 -5.42 0.20
CA ILE A 85 -4.83 -4.81 -0.88
C ILE A 85 -5.48 -3.53 -0.36
N GLN A 86 -5.44 -2.49 -1.19
CA GLN A 86 -6.27 -1.30 -1.04
C GLN A 86 -7.24 -1.24 -2.22
N VAL A 87 -8.53 -1.22 -1.93
CA VAL A 87 -9.57 -0.92 -2.91
C VAL A 87 -9.99 0.53 -2.73
N VAL A 88 -9.99 1.30 -3.82
CA VAL A 88 -10.53 2.66 -3.86
C VAL A 88 -11.74 2.65 -4.78
N GLU A 89 -12.94 2.78 -4.22
CA GLU A 89 -14.20 2.74 -4.94
C GLU A 89 -14.77 4.15 -5.08
N ALA A 90 -15.27 4.48 -6.27
CA ALA A 90 -15.98 5.73 -6.47
C ALA A 90 -17.31 5.72 -5.67
N PRO A 91 -17.73 6.88 -5.11
CA PRO A 91 -17.05 8.17 -5.21
C PRO A 91 -15.93 8.36 -4.19
N ASP A 92 -15.96 7.68 -3.04
CA ASP A 92 -15.18 8.08 -1.87
C ASP A 92 -14.90 6.94 -0.88
N VAL A 93 -15.04 5.66 -1.27
CA VAL A 93 -14.86 4.54 -0.34
C VAL A 93 -13.47 3.94 -0.49
N VAL A 94 -12.79 3.71 0.63
CA VAL A 94 -11.49 3.04 0.67
C VAL A 94 -11.58 1.83 1.58
N LYS A 95 -11.11 0.69 1.10
CA LYS A 95 -11.01 -0.56 1.88
C LYS A 95 -9.56 -1.00 1.90
N ASN A 96 -8.97 -1.15 3.07
CA ASN A 96 -7.67 -1.79 3.22
C ASN A 96 -7.88 -3.20 3.76
N LYS A 97 -7.19 -4.18 3.19
CA LYS A 97 -7.28 -5.58 3.57
C LYS A 97 -5.88 -6.15 3.70
N VAL A 98 -5.58 -6.79 4.83
CA VAL A 98 -4.33 -7.52 5.05
C VAL A 98 -4.68 -8.95 5.39
N SER A 99 -4.39 -9.89 4.48
CA SER A 99 -4.54 -11.31 4.75
C SER A 99 -3.22 -11.88 5.22
N PHE A 100 -3.25 -12.72 6.25
CA PHE A 100 -2.06 -13.27 6.89
C PHE A 100 -2.25 -14.74 7.28
N SER A 101 -1.13 -15.42 7.55
CA SER A 101 -1.11 -16.71 8.23
C SER A 101 -0.51 -16.54 9.62
N ALA A 102 -1.30 -16.77 10.67
CA ALA A 102 -0.86 -16.82 12.05
C ALA A 102 -0.22 -18.18 12.34
N PHE A 103 0.97 -18.17 12.94
CA PHE A 103 1.74 -19.37 13.30
C PHE A 103 2.00 -20.35 12.14
N GLY A 104 1.80 -19.91 10.90
CA GLY A 104 2.01 -20.71 9.68
C GLY A 104 0.89 -21.67 9.29
N PHE A 105 -0.22 -21.74 10.05
CA PHE A 105 -1.32 -22.66 9.74
C PHE A 105 -2.72 -22.05 9.85
N LEU A 106 -2.89 -20.96 10.59
CA LEU A 106 -4.20 -20.34 10.81
C LEU A 106 -4.32 -19.07 9.98
N ASP A 107 -5.21 -19.09 9.00
CA ASP A 107 -5.44 -17.92 8.16
C ASP A 107 -6.35 -16.91 8.83
N GLY A 108 -6.02 -15.64 8.63
CA GLY A 108 -6.79 -14.52 9.12
C GLY A 108 -6.66 -13.29 8.23
N GLU A 109 -7.51 -12.31 8.50
CA GLU A 109 -7.62 -11.08 7.74
C GLU A 109 -7.91 -9.91 8.67
N VAL A 110 -7.24 -8.78 8.45
CA VAL A 110 -7.63 -7.48 9.01
C VAL A 110 -8.16 -6.62 7.88
N SER A 111 -9.37 -6.09 8.04
CA SER A 111 -9.96 -5.12 7.11
C SER A 111 -10.27 -3.80 7.80
N LEU A 112 -10.12 -2.71 7.04
CA LEU A 112 -10.54 -1.36 7.40
C LEU A 112 -11.40 -0.83 6.26
N LYS A 113 -12.51 -0.20 6.59
CA LYS A 113 -13.35 0.54 5.65
C LYS A 113 -13.35 2.00 6.05
N GLY A 114 -13.23 2.89 5.08
CA GLY A 114 -13.11 4.31 5.34
C GLY A 114 -13.64 5.18 4.21
N LYS A 115 -13.71 6.47 4.52
CA LYS A 115 -14.16 7.53 3.61
C LYS A 115 -13.00 8.42 3.21
N LEU A 116 -12.79 8.55 1.91
CA LEU A 116 -11.83 9.44 1.27
C LEU A 116 -12.38 10.86 1.21
N LYS A 117 -11.57 11.82 1.64
CA LYS A 117 -11.80 13.26 1.50
C LYS A 117 -10.62 13.87 0.75
N VAL A 118 -10.91 14.66 -0.27
CA VAL A 118 -9.90 15.45 -0.97
C VAL A 118 -9.55 16.65 -0.08
N LEU A 119 -8.25 16.86 0.17
CA LEU A 119 -7.76 17.99 0.95
C LEU A 119 -7.29 19.14 0.05
N ASP A 120 -6.61 18.80 -1.05
CA ASP A 120 -6.17 19.72 -2.10
C ASP A 120 -5.95 18.94 -3.41
N ASP A 121 -5.30 19.55 -4.41
CA ASP A 121 -5.06 18.97 -5.73
C ASP A 121 -4.29 17.63 -5.71
N LYS A 122 -3.54 17.31 -4.65
CA LYS A 122 -2.69 16.12 -4.54
C LYS A 122 -2.92 15.27 -3.29
N TRP A 123 -3.46 15.86 -2.23
CA TRP A 123 -3.62 15.21 -0.94
C TRP A 123 -5.03 14.68 -0.72
N ILE A 124 -5.10 13.46 -0.23
CA ILE A 124 -6.32 12.83 0.29
C ILE A 124 -6.17 12.54 1.78
N GLN A 125 -7.29 12.57 2.49
CA GLN A 125 -7.44 12.03 3.84
C GLN A 125 -8.42 10.86 3.77
N VAL A 126 -8.10 9.76 4.44
CA VAL A 126 -9.03 8.65 4.64
C VAL A 126 -9.30 8.52 6.12
N ILE A 127 -10.58 8.58 6.49
CA ILE A 127 -11.05 8.31 7.86
C ILE A 127 -11.61 6.90 7.87
N PHE A 128 -10.95 6.00 8.58
CA PHE A 128 -11.32 4.60 8.70
C PHE A 128 -12.15 4.36 9.96
N GLU A 129 -13.21 3.56 9.80
CA GLU A 129 -13.94 2.91 10.87
C GLU A 129 -13.03 1.95 11.65
N PRO A 130 -13.44 1.49 12.86
CA PRO A 130 -12.67 0.50 13.61
C PRO A 130 -12.36 -0.75 12.78
N PRO A 131 -11.12 -1.28 12.85
CA PRO A 131 -10.74 -2.47 12.10
C PRO A 131 -11.55 -3.71 12.48
N GLU A 132 -11.79 -4.53 11.46
CA GLU A 132 -12.39 -5.87 11.56
C GLU A 132 -11.29 -6.92 11.46
N LEU A 133 -11.28 -7.86 12.40
CA LEU A 133 -10.40 -9.03 12.37
C LEU A 133 -11.25 -10.29 12.14
N LYS A 134 -10.89 -11.03 11.11
CA LYS A 134 -11.43 -12.34 10.77
C LYS A 134 -10.38 -13.41 10.98
N VAL A 135 -10.71 -14.44 11.75
CA VAL A 135 -9.85 -15.62 11.95
C VAL A 135 -10.73 -16.87 11.99
N GLY A 136 -10.59 -17.73 10.98
CA GLY A 136 -11.50 -18.87 10.80
C GLY A 136 -12.95 -18.41 10.65
N ALA A 137 -13.84 -18.88 11.54
CA ALA A 137 -15.25 -18.49 11.57
C ALA A 137 -15.56 -17.32 12.51
N LEU A 138 -14.56 -16.78 13.21
CA LEU A 138 -14.73 -15.67 14.15
C LEU A 138 -14.45 -14.34 13.46
N GLU A 139 -15.33 -13.37 13.69
CA GLU A 139 -15.23 -12.01 13.21
C GLU A 139 -15.50 -11.05 14.37
N PHE A 140 -14.61 -10.09 14.60
CA PHE A 140 -14.80 -9.09 15.64
C PHE A 140 -14.13 -7.77 15.27
N GLN A 141 -14.71 -6.67 15.74
CA GLN A 141 -14.15 -5.33 15.62
C GLN A 141 -13.30 -4.98 16.84
N TYR A 142 -12.24 -4.21 16.64
CA TYR A 142 -11.35 -3.76 17.70
C TYR A 142 -10.75 -2.39 17.39
N GLY A 143 -10.12 -1.79 18.39
CA GLY A 143 -9.51 -0.46 18.23
C GLY A 143 -10.56 0.64 18.14
N GLY A 144 -10.25 1.68 17.38
CA GLY A 144 -11.13 2.83 17.16
C GLY A 144 -10.91 3.40 15.77
N GLU A 145 -11.56 4.53 15.50
CA GLU A 145 -11.35 5.26 14.26
C GLU A 145 -9.88 5.66 14.08
N SER A 146 -9.44 5.65 12.83
CA SER A 146 -8.08 6.08 12.48
C SER A 146 -8.10 6.95 11.23
N GLU A 147 -7.10 7.82 11.10
CA GLU A 147 -6.96 8.66 9.91
C GLU A 147 -5.60 8.46 9.23
N VAL A 148 -5.62 8.56 7.91
CA VAL A 148 -4.41 8.55 7.08
C VAL A 148 -4.49 9.70 6.10
N LYS A 149 -3.39 10.46 5.99
CA LYS A 149 -3.21 11.48 4.95
C LYS A 149 -2.12 11.03 3.98
N LEU A 150 -2.42 11.09 2.70
CA LEU A 150 -1.55 10.57 1.64
C LEU A 150 -1.56 11.54 0.45
N GLU A 151 -0.37 11.95 0.03
CA GLU A 151 -0.15 12.65 -1.23
C GLU A 151 -0.09 11.63 -2.36
N ILE A 152 -0.87 11.81 -3.42
CA ILE A 152 -0.75 11.01 -4.64
C ILE A 152 0.34 11.66 -5.51
N THR A 153 1.51 11.03 -5.59
CA THR A 153 2.66 11.60 -6.28
C THR A 153 2.79 11.13 -7.72
N TYR A 154 2.14 10.01 -8.06
CA TYR A 154 2.07 9.46 -9.42
C TYR A 154 0.91 8.47 -9.53
N VAL A 155 0.26 8.41 -10.69
CA VAL A 155 -0.72 7.36 -11.00
C VAL A 155 -0.76 7.12 -12.51
N ASP A 156 -0.74 5.85 -12.90
CA ASP A 156 -1.04 5.38 -14.25
C ASP A 156 -1.92 4.10 -14.18
N GLU A 157 -2.05 3.39 -15.30
CA GLU A 157 -2.85 2.16 -15.40
C GLU A 157 -2.30 0.96 -14.61
N LYS A 158 -1.06 1.02 -14.11
CA LYS A 158 -0.35 -0.12 -13.50
C LYS A 158 0.19 0.19 -12.11
N ILE A 159 0.63 1.42 -11.87
CA ILE A 159 1.32 1.85 -10.66
C ILE A 159 0.68 3.13 -10.14
N ARG A 160 0.54 3.19 -8.83
CA ARG A 160 0.27 4.43 -8.10
C ARG A 160 1.31 4.61 -7.02
N LEU A 161 1.80 5.82 -6.87
CA LEU A 161 2.75 6.20 -5.83
C LEU A 161 2.09 7.13 -4.84
N GLY A 162 2.40 6.91 -3.57
CA GLY A 162 1.85 7.68 -2.46
C GLY A 162 2.91 8.09 -1.47
N LYS A 163 2.78 9.28 -0.88
CA LYS A 163 3.60 9.69 0.26
C LYS A 163 2.71 9.97 1.46
N GLY A 164 2.89 9.21 2.54
CA GLY A 164 2.19 9.47 3.79
C GLY A 164 2.62 10.81 4.40
N SER A 165 1.76 11.43 5.20
CA SER A 165 2.06 12.70 5.89
C SER A 165 3.31 12.66 6.78
N ARG A 166 3.74 11.47 7.21
CA ARG A 166 4.98 11.23 7.97
C ARG A 166 6.19 10.87 7.10
N GLY A 167 6.07 11.01 5.78
CA GLY A 167 7.16 10.82 4.82
C GLY A 167 7.35 9.40 4.29
N SER A 168 6.54 8.43 4.72
CA SER A 168 6.61 7.06 4.19
C SER A 168 6.20 7.01 2.72
N LEU A 169 7.03 6.41 1.88
CA LEU A 169 6.75 6.17 0.46
C LEU A 169 6.00 4.85 0.31
N PHE A 170 4.97 4.85 -0.52
CA PHE A 170 4.17 3.69 -0.88
C PHE A 170 4.24 3.48 -2.40
N VAL A 171 4.39 2.22 -2.81
CA VAL A 171 4.19 1.79 -4.19
C VAL A 171 3.00 0.84 -4.21
N PHE A 172 2.02 1.18 -5.01
CA PHE A 172 0.84 0.39 -5.27
C PHE A 172 0.91 -0.18 -6.69
N GLN A 173 0.64 -1.46 -6.85
CA GLN A 173 0.52 -2.12 -8.14
C GLN A 173 -0.95 -2.47 -8.38
N ARG A 174 -1.47 -2.17 -9.57
CA ARG A 174 -2.83 -2.54 -9.95
C ARG A 174 -2.96 -4.07 -10.04
N CYS A 175 -4.03 -4.60 -9.46
CA CYS A 175 -4.42 -6.01 -9.53
C CYS A 175 -5.13 -6.34 -10.85
#